data_AF-A0A537UR90-F1
#
_entry.id   AF-A0A537UR90-F1
#
_cell.length_a   1.000
_cell.length_b   1.000
_cell.length_c   1.000
_cell.angle_alpha   90.00
_cell.angle_beta   90.00
_cell.angle_gamma   90.00
#
_symmetry.space_group_name_H-M   'P 1'
#
loop_
_entity.id
_entity.type
_entity.pdbx_description
1 polymer ?
#
loop_
_entity_poly.entity_id
_entity_poly.type
_entity_poly.pdbx_seq_one_letter_code
_entity_poly.pdbx_strand_id
1 'polypeptide(L)'
;MRAIRFARILTVMVVGLLCMPSLALSAAIKGKVVFVGAVPPAKKVDITIDQYVCGTAKDAGDLVLSPQKELRNAVVWIENPSANAGAPAQTEKIEMDQNGCVFI
;
A
#
# COMPACT_ATOMS: atom_id res chain seq x y z
N MET A 1 -29.93 4.63 50.48
CA MET A 1 -28.52 5.10 50.38
C MET A 1 -27.58 4.13 49.64
N ARG A 2 -27.66 2.81 49.84
CA ARG A 2 -26.80 1.83 49.13
C ARG A 2 -26.99 1.84 47.59
N ALA A 3 -28.23 1.86 47.10
CA ALA A 3 -28.52 1.87 45.66
C ALA A 3 -27.96 3.09 44.91
N ILE A 4 -27.97 4.28 45.54
CA ILE A 4 -27.43 5.52 44.97
C ILE A 4 -25.89 5.47 44.89
N ARG A 5 -25.24 4.82 45.86
CA ARG A 5 -23.79 4.59 45.83
C ARG A 5 -23.39 3.60 44.73
N PHE A 6 -24.17 2.51 44.56
CA PHE A 6 -23.97 1.56 43.46
C PHE A 6 -24.18 2.21 42.09
N ALA A 7 -25.24 3.00 41.92
CA ALA A 7 -25.51 3.72 40.67
C ALA A 7 -24.34 4.66 40.32
N ARG A 8 -23.85 5.45 41.28
CA ARG A 8 -22.70 6.36 41.05
C ARG A 8 -21.41 5.63 40.68
N ILE A 9 -21.11 4.50 41.33
CA ILE A 9 -19.93 3.69 40.99
C ILE A 9 -20.05 3.12 39.57
N LEU A 10 -21.23 2.62 39.22
CA LEU A 10 -21.50 2.11 37.88
C LEU A 10 -21.38 3.22 36.82
N THR A 11 -21.89 4.42 37.10
CA THR A 11 -21.78 5.57 36.18
C THR A 11 -20.33 6.00 35.99
N VAL A 12 -19.54 6.08 37.07
CA VAL A 12 -18.10 6.40 37.00
C VAL A 12 -17.34 5.34 36.22
N MET A 13 -17.66 4.06 36.42
CA MET A 13 -17.01 2.95 35.70
C MET A 13 -17.36 2.96 34.20
N VAL A 14 -18.61 3.22 33.83
CA VAL A 14 -19.04 3.31 32.43
C VAL A 14 -18.43 4.53 31.73
N VAL A 15 -18.38 5.70 32.39
CA VAL A 15 -17.72 6.89 31.85
C VAL A 15 -16.21 6.68 31.72
N GLY A 16 -15.58 6.00 32.68
CA GLY A 16 -14.17 5.62 32.60
C GLY A 16 -13.85 4.68 31.44
N LEU A 17 -14.76 3.74 31.13
CA LEU A 17 -14.61 2.81 30.00
C LEU A 17 -14.79 3.52 28.64
N LEU A 18 -15.70 4.47 28.55
CA LEU A 18 -15.97 5.25 27.32
C LEU A 18 -14.92 6.33 27.03
N CYS A 19 -14.22 6.81 28.05
CA CYS A 19 -13.15 7.81 27.92
C CYS A 19 -11.75 7.18 27.77
N MET A 20 -11.61 5.85 27.67
CA MET A 20 -10.33 5.27 27.29
C MET A 20 -10.06 5.63 25.83
N PRO A 21 -9.02 6.44 25.52
CA PRO A 21 -8.66 6.66 24.14
C PRO A 21 -8.28 5.31 23.57
N SER A 22 -8.98 4.87 22.52
CA SER A 22 -8.54 3.78 21.68
C SER A 22 -7.21 4.19 21.05
N LEU A 23 -6.11 3.94 21.78
CA LEU A 23 -4.73 4.10 21.33
C LEU A 23 -4.40 2.98 20.34
N ALA A 24 -5.16 2.93 19.25
CA ALA A 24 -4.76 2.25 18.03
C ALA A 24 -4.55 3.34 16.98
N LEU A 25 -3.59 4.25 17.22
CA LEU A 25 -2.98 4.99 16.12
C LEU A 25 -2.10 4.00 15.36
N SER A 26 -2.70 3.22 14.46
CA SER A 26 -1.93 2.64 13.37
C SER A 26 -1.40 3.82 12.54
N ALA A 27 -0.12 4.14 12.68
CA ALA A 27 0.50 5.18 11.86
C ALA A 27 0.51 4.70 10.40
N ALA A 28 -0.07 5.49 9.51
CA ALA A 28 -0.03 5.20 8.07
C ALA A 28 1.31 5.65 7.51
N ILE A 29 2.03 4.75 6.83
CA ILE A 29 3.22 5.13 6.04
C ILE A 29 2.72 5.78 4.76
N LYS A 30 2.98 7.08 4.61
CA LYS A 30 2.68 7.84 3.40
C LYS A 30 3.96 8.46 2.87
N GLY A 31 4.19 8.34 1.57
CA GLY A 31 5.38 8.87 0.94
C GLY A 31 5.41 8.61 -0.56
N LYS A 32 6.49 9.08 -1.18
CA LYS A 32 6.79 8.85 -2.60
C LYS A 32 8.17 8.24 -2.69
N VAL A 33 8.35 7.30 -3.61
CA VAL A 33 9.68 6.75 -3.90
C VAL A 33 10.22 7.48 -5.12
N VAL A 34 11.35 8.17 -4.95
CA VAL A 34 11.96 9.02 -5.98
C VAL A 34 13.29 8.42 -6.41
N PHE A 35 13.49 8.29 -7.71
CA PHE A 35 14.75 7.83 -8.28
C PHE A 35 15.82 8.92 -8.18
N VAL A 36 16.95 8.60 -7.55
CA VAL A 36 18.06 9.54 -7.35
C VAL A 36 19.13 9.32 -8.43
N GLY A 37 19.61 10.42 -9.00
CA GLY A 37 20.68 10.42 -10.01
C GLY A 37 20.21 10.59 -11.45
N ALA A 38 21.07 10.17 -12.38
CA ALA A 38 20.79 10.19 -13.81
C ALA A 38 19.86 9.03 -14.17
N VAL A 39 18.74 9.35 -14.82
CA VAL A 39 17.76 8.34 -15.24
C VAL A 39 18.40 7.50 -16.35
N PRO A 40 18.51 6.17 -16.19
CA PRO A 40 19.04 5.32 -17.23
C PRO A 40 18.13 5.36 -18.46
N PRO A 41 18.67 5.15 -19.68
CA PRO A 41 17.86 5.10 -20.88
C PRO A 41 16.82 3.98 -20.78
N ALA A 42 15.65 4.21 -21.37
CA ALA A 42 14.57 3.22 -21.40
C ALA A 42 15.08 1.93 -22.06
N LYS A 43 14.92 0.80 -21.35
CA LYS A 43 15.33 -0.51 -21.82
C LYS A 43 14.22 -1.12 -22.68
N LYS A 44 14.60 -1.61 -23.85
CA LYS A 44 13.75 -2.46 -24.69
C LYS A 44 14.09 -3.93 -24.48
N VAL A 45 13.07 -4.77 -24.61
CA VAL A 45 13.19 -6.23 -24.62
C VAL A 45 12.64 -6.72 -25.94
N ASP A 46 13.43 -7.56 -26.61
CA ASP A 46 13.03 -8.16 -27.87
C ASP A 46 11.91 -9.17 -27.64
N ILE A 47 10.93 -9.12 -28.53
CA ILE A 47 9.83 -10.06 -28.56
C ILE A 47 10.26 -11.21 -29.46
N THR A 48 10.40 -12.41 -28.89
CA THR A 48 10.87 -13.59 -29.64
C THR A 48 9.71 -14.40 -30.21
N ILE A 49 8.54 -14.38 -29.57
CA ILE A 49 7.33 -15.13 -29.94
C ILE A 49 6.22 -14.16 -30.35
N ASP A 50 5.42 -14.54 -31.35
CA ASP A 50 4.26 -13.78 -31.86
C ASP A 50 4.59 -12.36 -32.34
N GLN A 51 5.77 -12.19 -32.94
CA GLN A 51 6.25 -10.89 -33.45
C GLN A 51 5.30 -10.20 -34.42
N TYR A 52 4.51 -10.97 -35.18
CA TYR A 52 3.51 -10.43 -36.12
C TYR A 52 2.33 -9.75 -35.42
N VAL A 53 2.02 -10.15 -34.18
CA VAL A 53 0.92 -9.59 -33.39
C VAL A 53 1.44 -8.56 -32.38
N CYS A 54 2.57 -8.88 -31.76
CA CYS A 54 3.12 -8.15 -30.62
C CYS A 54 4.19 -7.10 -30.99
N GLY A 55 4.65 -7.11 -32.24
CA GLY A 55 5.82 -6.35 -32.67
C GLY A 55 7.14 -7.04 -32.34
N THR A 56 8.26 -6.40 -32.66
CA THR A 56 9.61 -6.99 -32.51
C THR A 56 10.28 -6.63 -31.19
N ALA A 57 9.85 -5.57 -30.51
CA ALA A 57 10.39 -5.14 -29.23
C ALA A 57 9.34 -4.39 -28.39
N LYS A 58 9.46 -4.48 -27.07
CA LYS A 58 8.64 -3.74 -26.10
C LYS A 58 9.48 -3.05 -25.04
N ASP A 59 8.88 -2.10 -24.33
CA ASP A 59 9.49 -1.57 -23.11
C ASP A 59 9.59 -2.67 -22.05
N ALA A 60 10.74 -2.74 -21.37
CA ALA A 60 10.96 -3.72 -20.32
C ALA A 60 9.99 -3.54 -19.15
N GLY A 61 9.56 -2.31 -18.88
CA GLY A 61 8.70 -1.98 -17.73
C GLY A 61 9.43 -2.04 -16.38
N ASP A 62 10.69 -2.52 -16.35
CA ASP A 62 11.53 -2.66 -15.15
C ASP A 62 11.62 -1.35 -14.34
N LEU A 63 11.69 -0.19 -15.03
CA LEU A 63 11.77 1.13 -14.41
C LEU A 63 10.88 2.12 -15.15
N VAL A 64 9.78 2.51 -14.52
CA VAL A 64 8.83 3.51 -15.05
C VAL A 64 8.75 4.68 -14.09
N LEU A 65 9.14 5.86 -14.58
CA LEU A 65 9.23 7.09 -13.80
C LEU A 65 8.25 8.15 -14.32
N SER A 66 7.75 8.99 -13.41
CA SER A 66 7.11 10.26 -13.77
C SER A 66 8.15 11.30 -14.23
N PRO A 67 7.74 12.44 -14.81
CA PRO A 67 8.65 13.56 -15.06
C PRO A 67 9.36 14.08 -13.81
N GLN A 68 8.77 13.88 -12.62
CA GLN A 68 9.34 14.21 -11.32
C GLN A 68 10.25 13.10 -10.74
N LYS A 69 10.56 12.07 -11.53
CA LYS A 69 11.34 10.88 -11.14
C LYS A 69 10.69 10.02 -10.06
N GLU A 70 9.36 10.08 -9.94
CA GLU A 70 8.61 9.23 -9.00
C GLU A 70 8.42 7.83 -9.61
N LEU A 71 8.70 6.77 -8.86
CA LEU A 71 8.45 5.39 -9.30
C LEU A 71 6.95 5.14 -9.44
N ARG A 72 6.54 4.63 -10.60
CA ARG A 72 5.16 4.17 -10.81
C ARG A 72 4.81 2.95 -9.97
N ASN A 73 5.73 2.00 -9.89
CA ASN A 73 5.54 0.72 -9.20
C ASN A 73 6.63 0.53 -8.14
N ALA A 74 6.25 0.21 -6.91
CA ALA A 74 7.17 -0.07 -5.81
C ALA A 74 6.59 -1.14 -4.87
N VAL A 75 7.43 -2.09 -4.46
CA VAL A 75 7.10 -3.08 -3.42
C VAL A 75 7.72 -2.61 -2.12
N VAL A 76 6.91 -2.46 -1.08
CA VAL A 76 7.35 -2.04 0.24
C VAL A 76 7.26 -3.23 1.19
N TRP A 77 8.41 -3.59 1.77
CA TRP A 77 8.51 -4.60 2.81
C TRP A 77 8.88 -3.95 4.14
N ILE A 78 8.15 -4.28 5.20
CA ILE A 78 8.42 -3.78 6.55
C ILE A 78 8.90 -4.96 7.39
N GLU A 79 10.15 -4.90 7.84
CA GLU A 79 10.71 -5.89 8.74
C GLU A 79 10.30 -5.57 10.19
N ASN A 80 9.85 -6.59 10.93
CA ASN A 80 9.40 -6.48 12.33
C ASN A 80 8.34 -5.38 12.56
N PRO A 81 7.18 -5.44 11.89
CA PRO A 81 6.11 -4.49 12.14
C PRO A 81 5.58 -4.65 13.58
N SER A 82 5.04 -3.57 14.16
CA SER A 82 4.48 -3.64 15.52
C SER A 82 3.31 -4.64 15.57
N ALA A 83 3.05 -5.24 16.73
CA ALA A 83 2.03 -6.28 16.88
C ALA A 83 0.60 -5.84 16.47
N ASN A 84 0.34 -4.52 16.43
CA ASN A 84 -0.93 -3.93 16.02
C ASN A 84 -0.93 -3.38 14.58
N ALA A 85 0.16 -3.58 13.82
CA ALA A 85 0.23 -3.21 12.42
C ALA A 85 -0.54 -4.25 11.59
N GLY A 86 -1.84 -4.04 11.46
CA GLY A 86 -2.64 -4.77 10.48
C GLY A 86 -2.17 -4.45 9.07
N ALA A 87 -2.13 -5.46 8.20
CA ALA A 87 -1.98 -5.22 6.77
C ALA A 87 -3.12 -4.29 6.31
N PRO A 88 -2.86 -3.30 5.45
CA PRO A 88 -3.92 -2.47 4.91
C PRO A 88 -4.95 -3.37 4.21
N ALA A 89 -6.24 -3.08 4.44
CA ALA A 89 -7.29 -3.79 3.73
C ALA A 89 -7.07 -3.57 2.23
N GLN A 90 -7.01 -4.66 1.48
CA GLN A 90 -6.91 -4.59 0.03
C GLN A 90 -8.27 -4.11 -0.51
N THR A 91 -8.40 -2.81 -0.72
CA THR A 91 -9.66 -2.17 -1.14
C THR A 91 -9.96 -2.36 -2.62
N GLU A 92 -8.96 -2.72 -3.42
CA GLU A 92 -9.09 -2.85 -4.87
C GLU A 92 -9.04 -4.32 -5.29
N LYS A 93 -9.93 -4.69 -6.22
CA LYS A 93 -9.87 -5.97 -6.91
C LYS A 93 -8.57 -5.99 -7.73
N ILE A 94 -7.62 -6.84 -7.33
CA ILE A 94 -6.47 -7.14 -8.18
C ILE A 94 -6.98 -8.07 -9.28
N GLU A 95 -6.93 -7.60 -10.52
CA GLU A 95 -7.27 -8.36 -11.71
C GLU A 95 -6.02 -8.45 -12.55
N MET A 96 -5.67 -9.68 -12.95
CA MET A 96 -4.59 -9.91 -13.91
C MET A 96 -5.21 -9.77 -15.29
N ASP A 97 -4.91 -8.66 -15.98
CA ASP A 97 -5.42 -8.42 -17.33
C ASP A 97 -4.32 -8.68 -18.36
N GLN A 98 -4.70 -9.34 -19.46
CA GLN A 98 -3.82 -9.55 -20.60
C GLN A 98 -4.22 -8.57 -21.69
N ASN A 99 -3.59 -7.40 -21.67
CA ASN A 99 -3.79 -6.41 -22.72
C ASN A 99 -2.72 -6.56 -23.80
N GLY A 100 -3.08 -7.28 -24.86
CA GLY A 100 -2.15 -7.65 -25.91
C GLY A 100 -1.13 -8.68 -25.40
N CYS A 101 0.16 -8.36 -25.52
CA CYS A 101 1.27 -9.29 -25.23
C CYS A 101 1.99 -8.97 -23.90
N VAL A 102 1.25 -8.37 -22.97
CA VAL A 102 1.71 -7.94 -21.65
C VAL A 102 0.63 -8.24 -20.62
N PHE A 103 1.05 -8.70 -19.45
CA PHE A 103 0.22 -8.80 -18.26
C PHE A 103 0.31 -7.49 -17.48
N ILE A 104 -0.84 -6.93 -17.12
CA ILE A 104 -0.97 -5.70 -16.32
C ILE A 104 -1.84 -5.94 -15.11
#